data_AF-A0A2E4MRD2-F1
#
_entry.id   AF-A0A2E4MRD2-F1
#
_cell.length_a   1.000
_cell.length_b   1.000
_cell.length_c   1.000
_cell.angle_alpha   90.00
_cell.angle_beta   90.00
_cell.angle_gamma   90.00
#
_symmetry.space_group_name_H-M   'P 1'
#
loop_
_entity.id
_entity.type
_entity.pdbx_description
1 polymer ?
#
loop_
_entity_poly.entity_id
_entity_poly.type
_entity_poly.pdbx_seq_one_letter_code
_entity_poly.pdbx_strand_id
1 'polypeptide(L)' 'MVFNLDGDLGIARVTDAIDYHDWQLAARHADGGPYDGEPRVDVALLESEEKLSVYIQEEASSDNEATPLHVVTFEIN' A
#
# COMPACT_ATOMS: atom_id res chain seq x y z
N MET A 1 1.17 2.26 7.89
CA MET A 1 2.25 1.80 6.99
C MET A 1 1.63 0.93 5.91
N VAL A 2 2.04 1.10 4.65
CA VAL A 2 1.65 0.21 3.55
C VAL A 2 2.91 -0.55 3.11
N PHE A 3 2.78 -1.85 2.86
CA PHE A 3 3.90 -2.71 2.51
C PHE A 3 3.45 -3.84 1.58
N ASN A 4 4.39 -4.34 0.78
CA ASN A 4 4.17 -5.55 -0.01
C ASN A 4 4.17 -6.77 0.93
N LEU A 5 3.16 -7.62 0.81
CA LEU A 5 2.98 -8.86 1.56
C LEU A 5 2.78 -10.00 0.57
N ASP A 6 3.87 -10.52 0.02
CA ASP A 6 3.90 -11.67 -0.88
C ASP A 6 2.97 -11.51 -2.10
N GLY A 7 3.05 -10.36 -2.79
CA GLY A 7 2.22 -10.04 -3.96
C GLY A 7 0.90 -9.35 -3.63
N ASP A 8 0.56 -9.23 -2.33
CA ASP A 8 -0.58 -8.43 -1.89
C ASP A 8 -0.13 -7.10 -1.27
N LEU A 9 -1.06 -6.16 -1.13
CA LEU A 9 -0.82 -4.94 -0.34
C LEU A 9 -1.31 -5.14 1.09
N GLY A 10 -0.38 -5.09 2.03
CA GLY A 10 -0.65 -5.04 3.47
C GLY A 10 -0.73 -3.60 3.97
N ILE A 11 -1.79 -3.29 4.72
CA ILE A 11 -1.94 -2.02 5.43
C ILE A 11 -1.84 -2.31 6.92
N ALA A 12 -0.78 -1.83 7.56
CA ALA A 12 -0.62 -1.89 9.00
C ALA A 12 -0.99 -0.57 9.66
N ARG A 13 -1.72 -0.67 10.77
CA ARG A 13 -2.02 0.43 11.69
C ARG A 13 -1.27 0.22 13.00
N VAL A 14 -1.12 1.30 13.73
CA VAL A 14 -0.48 1.34 15.04
C VAL A 14 -1.16 2.43 15.85
N THR A 15 -1.17 2.33 17.18
CA THR A 15 -1.68 3.39 18.05
C THR A 15 -0.53 4.04 18.83
N ASP A 16 -0.75 5.28 19.27
CA ASP A 16 0.19 5.98 20.16
C ASP A 16 0.05 5.52 21.63
N ALA A 17 -0.98 4.73 21.95
CA ALA A 17 -1.31 4.30 23.31
C ALA A 17 -0.19 3.49 23.98
N ILE A 18 0.65 2.81 23.18
CA ILE A 18 1.81 2.07 23.67
C ILE A 18 3.10 2.42 22.93
N ASP A 19 3.31 3.71 22.64
CA ASP A 19 4.54 4.20 21.97
C ASP A 19 4.82 3.48 20.64
N TYR A 20 3.76 3.26 19.86
CA TYR A 20 3.82 2.63 18.55
C TYR A 20 4.34 1.18 18.51
N HIS A 21 4.19 0.43 19.62
CA HIS A 21 4.59 -0.97 19.69
C HIS A 21 3.48 -1.99 19.33
N ASP A 22 2.25 -1.56 19.04
CA ASP A 22 1.09 -2.40 18.74
C ASP A 22 0.76 -2.45 17.24
N TRP A 23 1.77 -2.69 16.40
CA TRP A 23 1.51 -2.85 14.96
C TRP A 23 0.55 -4.00 14.69
N GLN A 24 -0.52 -3.71 13.96
CA GLN A 24 -1.56 -4.66 13.56
C GLN A 24 -1.84 -4.53 12.07
N LEU A 25 -2.05 -5.67 11.40
CA LEU A 25 -2.58 -5.68 10.05
C LEU A 25 -4.05 -5.21 10.09
N ALA A 26 -4.32 -4.07 9.47
CA ALA A 26 -5.64 -3.46 9.40
C ALA A 26 -6.43 -3.96 8.18
N ALA A 27 -5.76 -4.06 7.04
CA ALA A 27 -6.35 -4.55 5.81
C ALA A 27 -5.32 -5.27 4.95
N ARG A 28 -5.81 -6.20 4.13
CA ARG A 28 -5.07 -6.88 3.08
C ARG A 28 -5.84 -6.73 1.78
N HIS A 29 -5.20 -6.17 0.77
CA HIS A 29 -5.73 -6.15 -0.59
C HIS A 29 -5.08 -7.28 -1.37
N ALA A 30 -5.85 -8.34 -1.56
CA ALA A 30 -5.42 -9.58 -2.19
C ALA A 30 -6.22 -9.82 -3.47
N ASP A 31 -5.87 -9.11 -4.53
CA ASP A 31 -6.40 -9.33 -5.88
C ASP A 31 -5.50 -10.24 -6.73
N GLY A 32 -4.39 -10.72 -6.16
CA GLY A 32 -3.41 -11.53 -6.87
C GLY A 32 -2.62 -10.73 -7.90
N GLY A 33 -2.52 -9.41 -7.72
CA GLY A 33 -1.72 -8.54 -8.57
C GLY A 33 -0.23 -8.90 -8.52
N PRO A 34 0.53 -8.69 -9.61
CA PRO A 34 1.96 -8.94 -9.67
C PRO A 34 2.74 -7.77 -9.05
N TYR A 35 2.38 -7.36 -7.83
CA TYR A 35 2.99 -6.22 -7.17
C TYR A 35 4.34 -6.64 -6.59
N ASP A 36 5.44 -6.02 -7.04
CA ASP A 36 6.78 -6.18 -6.41
C ASP A 36 7.38 -4.84 -5.94
N GLY A 37 6.84 -3.73 -6.45
CA GLY A 37 7.39 -2.40 -6.21
C GLY A 37 7.17 -1.91 -4.79
N GLU A 38 7.96 -0.91 -4.39
CA GLU A 38 7.75 -0.21 -3.12
C GLU A 38 6.44 0.60 -3.19
N PRO A 39 5.44 0.32 -2.33
CA PRO A 39 4.21 1.09 -2.32
C PRO A 39 4.46 2.53 -1.90
N ARG A 40 3.84 3.49 -2.59
CA ARG A 40 3.87 4.90 -2.22
C ARG A 40 2.47 5.43 -1.95
N VAL A 41 2.30 6.05 -0.78
CA VAL A 41 1.02 6.63 -0.36
C VAL A 41 0.83 8.02 -0.98
N ASP A 42 -0.36 8.28 -1.49
CA ASP A 42 -0.81 9.63 -1.84
C ASP A 42 -1.15 10.42 -0.56
N VAL A 43 -0.16 11.12 -0.02
CA VAL A 43 -0.32 11.92 1.21
C VAL A 43 -1.32 13.06 1.01
N ALA A 44 -1.36 13.67 -0.19
CA ALA A 44 -2.24 14.78 -0.46
C ALA A 44 -3.71 14.35 -0.43
N LEU A 45 -4.03 13.20 -1.03
CA LEU A 45 -5.40 12.65 -1.00
C LEU A 45 -5.78 12.14 0.40
N LEU A 46 -4.82 11.57 1.12
CA LEU A 46 -5.03 11.13 2.51
C LEU A 46 -5.44 12.30 3.41
N GLU A 47 -4.77 13.44 3.29
CA GLU A 47 -5.04 14.63 4.09
C GLU A 47 -6.32 15.36 3.68
N SER A 48 -6.69 15.34 2.40
CA SER A 48 -7.82 16.13 1.89
C SER A 48 -9.16 15.38 1.89
N GLU A 49 -9.15 14.07 1.70
CA GLU A 49 -10.36 13.25 1.48
C GLU A 49 -10.49 12.06 2.44
N GLU A 50 -9.58 11.90 3.41
CA GLU A 50 -9.54 10.75 4.33
C GLU A 50 -9.49 9.39 3.59
N LYS A 51 -8.91 9.39 2.38
CA LYS A 51 -8.77 8.20 1.53
C LYS A 51 -7.31 7.78 1.43
N LEU A 52 -7.03 6.51 1.69
CA LEU A 52 -5.69 5.96 1.49
C LEU A 52 -5.57 5.51 0.04
N SER A 53 -4.91 6.31 -0.80
CA SER A 53 -4.52 5.87 -2.15
C SER A 53 -3.05 5.45 -2.17
N VAL A 54 -2.76 4.34 -2.83
CA VAL A 54 -1.44 3.73 -2.92
C VAL A 54 -1.07 3.51 -4.37
N TYR A 55 0.07 4.07 -4.76
CA TYR A 55 0.75 3.81 -6.02
C TYR A 55 1.66 2.59 -5.86
N ILE A 56 1.54 1.59 -6.74
CA ILE A 56 2.43 0.43 -6.77
C ILE A 56 2.68 -0.05 -8.20
N GLN A 57 3.92 -0.47 -8.48
CA GLN A 57 4.33 -0.97 -9.80
C GLN A 57 4.27 -2.50 -9.84
N GLU A 58 3.99 -3.03 -11.04
CA GLU A 58 4.14 -4.46 -11.31
C GLU A 58 5.63 -4.86 -11.40
N GLU A 59 5.90 -6.15 -11.15
CA GLU A 59 7.19 -6.79 -11.41
C GLU A 59 7.64 -6.58 -12.86
N ALA A 60 8.88 -6.15 -13.03
CA ALA A 60 9.48 -6.01 -14.35
C ALA A 60 9.77 -7.40 -14.94
N SER A 61 9.18 -7.68 -16.10
CA SER A 61 9.46 -8.94 -16.82
C SER A 61 10.90 -9.00 -17.38
N SER A 62 11.53 -7.83 -17.52
CA SER A 62 12.92 -7.69 -17.97
C SER A 62 13.52 -6.32 -17.62
N ASP A 63 14.85 -6.24 -17.60
CA ASP A 63 15.58 -4.99 -17.41
C ASP A 63 15.25 -4.01 -18.56
N ASN A 64 14.72 -2.83 -18.21
CA ASN A 64 14.35 -1.71 -19.08
C ASN A 64 12.95 -1.72 -19.72
N GLU A 65 12.04 -2.60 -19.28
CA GLU A 65 10.62 -2.44 -19.61
C GLU A 65 9.92 -1.49 -18.63
N ALA A 66 9.10 -0.59 -19.18
CA ALA A 66 8.17 0.18 -18.36
C ALA A 66 7.05 -0.75 -17.89
N THR A 67 6.86 -0.86 -16.57
CA THR A 67 5.77 -1.65 -15.99
C THR A 67 4.55 -0.78 -15.71
N PRO A 68 3.34 -1.35 -15.75
CA PRO A 68 2.14 -0.66 -15.31
C PRO A 68 2.26 -0.13 -13.88
N LEU A 69 1.79 1.10 -13.67
CA LEU A 69 1.59 1.69 -12.35
C LEU A 69 0.11 1.54 -11.98
N HIS A 70 -0.15 0.91 -10.85
CA HIS A 70 -1.49 0.75 -10.29
C HIS A 70 -1.75 1.76 -9.20
N VAL A 71 -3.02 2.12 -9.06
CA VAL A 71 -3.52 2.98 -7.98
C VAL A 71 -4.63 2.23 -7.26
N VAL A 72 -4.41 1.93 -5.99
CA VAL A 72 -5.39 1.25 -5.15
C VAL A 72 -5.86 2.20 -4.05
N THR A 73 -7.16 2.47 -4.00
CA THR A 73 -7.76 3.39 -3.04
C THR A 73 -8.60 2.65 -2.02
N PHE A 74 -8.34 2.91 -0.75
CA PHE A 74 -9.07 2.39 0.39
C PHE A 74 -9.84 3.51 1.08
N GLU A 75 -11.06 3.22 1.48
CA GLU A 75 -11.77 4.05 2.45
C GLU A 75 -11.23 3.75 3.84
N ILE A 76 -10.84 4.80 4.57
CA ILE A 76 -10.37 4.69 5.95
C ILE A 76 -11.48 5.27 6.82
N ASN A 77 -12.24 4.40 7.49
CA ASN A 77 -13.21 4.79 8.52
C ASN A 77 -12.72 4.32 9.89
#